data_AF-A0A7J4U4F0-F1
#
_entry.id   AF-A0A7J4U4F0-F1
#
_cell.length_a   1.000
_cell.length_b   1.000
_cell.length_c   1.000
_cell.angle_alpha   90.00
_cell.angle_beta   90.00
_cell.angle_gamma   90.00
#
_symmetry.space_group_name_H-M   'P 1'
#
loop_
_entity.id
_entity.type
_entity.pdbx_description
1 polymer ?
#
loop_
_entity_poly.entity_id
_entity_poly.type
_entity_poly.pdbx_seq_one_letter_code
_entity_poly.pdbx_strand_id
1 'polypeptide(L)'
;MNKIWRIAFVMILLMTIVGFVKAEEDVNESLSDDVIAANAIEVRYEHLKCKVEFTTTQIDLVDEYFGEDDNNTLSGIIDKLKDNKDTLNNDIDELKDITVKMDFDEYAVKTLKPDMLEANQNLFDFKKYYKEHEFDNETKTEFRQELKDAVAAYSDCVNDKENKMNQLVLKHNKNIRNKWAKIADKLEKKNITISNLSAIKDEYAGLIDDLEEAIDSGDKEQIKDAIQALKDANLHLWARFETSRLNGYLERLGPMAEKYNQGQQMKFVREKLNDVKPFLEKGYKYQEGDREKVRNALHDSGEKLKNMTKDMLKERLKERPNKGNGKGKG
;
A
#
# COMPACT_ATOMS: atom_id res chain seq x y z
N MET A 1 11.29 -24.36 -47.94
CA MET A 1 11.63 -23.82 -46.59
C MET A 1 11.51 -24.93 -45.55
N ASN A 2 12.60 -25.22 -44.85
CA ASN A 2 12.76 -26.42 -44.01
C ASN A 2 11.73 -26.52 -42.88
N LYS A 3 11.02 -27.65 -42.80
CA LYS A 3 9.99 -27.96 -41.79
C LYS A 3 10.50 -27.82 -40.34
N ILE A 4 11.80 -28.01 -40.14
CA ILE A 4 12.48 -27.91 -38.84
C ILE A 4 12.46 -26.45 -38.31
N TRP A 5 12.64 -25.45 -39.17
CA TRP A 5 12.60 -24.03 -38.78
C TRP A 5 11.21 -23.56 -38.35
N ARG A 6 10.15 -24.11 -38.97
CA ARG A 6 8.76 -23.80 -38.59
C ARG A 6 8.37 -24.43 -37.25
N ILE A 7 8.93 -25.59 -36.90
CA ILE A 7 8.68 -26.26 -35.61
C ILE A 7 9.45 -25.57 -34.48
N ALA A 8 10.71 -25.17 -34.71
CA ALA A 8 11.50 -24.41 -33.76
C ALA A 8 10.88 -23.04 -33.44
N PHE A 9 10.38 -22.31 -34.45
CA PHE A 9 9.69 -21.03 -34.26
C PHE A 9 8.38 -21.19 -33.47
N VAL A 10 7.65 -22.31 -33.68
CA VAL A 10 6.41 -22.62 -32.94
C VAL A 10 6.69 -23.02 -31.49
N MET A 11 7.79 -23.72 -31.20
CA MET A 11 8.20 -24.01 -29.83
C MET A 11 8.67 -22.76 -29.07
N ILE A 12 9.43 -21.87 -29.71
CA ILE A 12 9.83 -20.57 -29.13
C ILE A 12 8.59 -19.68 -28.87
N LEU A 13 7.59 -19.73 -29.75
CA LEU A 13 6.33 -19.00 -29.55
C LEU A 13 5.42 -19.62 -28.48
N LEU A 14 5.41 -20.96 -28.35
CA LEU A 14 4.68 -21.66 -27.29
C LEU A 14 5.35 -21.45 -25.92
N MET A 15 6.68 -21.42 -25.84
CA MET A 15 7.40 -21.07 -24.61
C MET A 15 7.18 -19.61 -24.19
N THR A 16 7.05 -18.68 -25.15
CA THR A 16 6.69 -17.29 -24.82
C THR A 16 5.24 -17.13 -24.36
N ILE A 17 4.31 -17.98 -24.81
CA ILE A 17 2.89 -17.98 -24.39
C ILE A 17 2.66 -18.74 -23.09
N VAL A 18 3.33 -19.88 -22.87
CA VAL A 18 3.33 -20.58 -21.56
C VAL A 18 4.03 -19.70 -20.51
N GLY A 19 5.05 -18.93 -20.90
CA GLY A 19 5.64 -17.89 -20.08
C GLY A 19 4.76 -16.65 -19.86
N PHE A 20 3.61 -16.51 -20.53
CA PHE A 20 2.59 -15.49 -20.20
C PHE A 20 1.63 -15.98 -19.11
N VAL A 21 1.33 -17.28 -19.06
CA VAL A 21 0.42 -17.88 -18.05
C VAL A 21 1.18 -18.21 -16.77
N LYS A 22 2.41 -18.73 -16.87
CA LYS A 22 3.26 -19.02 -15.70
C LYS A 22 3.86 -17.77 -15.05
N ALA A 23 3.87 -16.64 -15.76
CA ALA A 23 4.32 -15.35 -15.23
C ALA A 23 3.28 -14.65 -14.33
N GLU A 24 2.02 -15.09 -14.29
CA GLU A 24 1.07 -14.72 -13.23
C GLU A 24 1.33 -15.56 -11.96
N GLU A 25 1.90 -16.78 -12.06
CA GLU A 25 2.16 -17.70 -10.93
C GLU A 25 3.57 -17.57 -10.32
N ASP A 26 4.61 -17.23 -11.09
CA ASP A 26 6.00 -17.11 -10.58
C ASP A 26 6.33 -15.71 -9.99
N VAL A 27 5.35 -15.03 -9.38
CA VAL A 27 5.56 -13.81 -8.57
C VAL A 27 5.92 -14.14 -7.10
N ASN A 28 6.02 -15.43 -6.76
CA ASN A 28 6.41 -15.89 -5.43
C ASN A 28 7.93 -15.97 -5.27
N GLU A 29 8.58 -14.84 -5.00
CA GLU A 29 9.85 -14.82 -4.22
C GLU A 29 10.18 -13.46 -3.61
N SER A 30 9.33 -12.44 -3.76
CA SER A 30 9.27 -11.29 -2.87
C SER A 30 8.09 -11.50 -1.92
N LEU A 31 8.23 -11.21 -0.62
CA LEU A 31 7.09 -11.13 0.31
C LEU A 31 5.88 -10.52 -0.41
N SER A 32 4.78 -11.28 -0.50
CA SER A 32 3.60 -10.85 -1.24
C SER A 32 3.10 -9.51 -0.68
N ASP A 33 2.45 -8.70 -1.52
CA ASP A 33 1.90 -7.41 -1.10
C ASP A 33 0.96 -7.57 0.11
N ASP A 34 0.31 -8.73 0.22
CA ASP A 34 -0.55 -9.12 1.36
C ASP A 34 0.22 -9.22 2.68
N VAL A 35 1.45 -9.74 2.68
CA VAL A 35 2.26 -9.81 3.90
C VAL A 35 2.74 -8.42 4.32
N ILE A 36 3.05 -7.55 3.36
CA ILE A 36 3.41 -6.15 3.65
C ILE A 36 2.20 -5.39 4.21
N ALA A 37 1.02 -5.63 3.65
CA ALA A 37 -0.23 -5.04 4.15
C ALA A 37 -0.57 -5.52 5.57
N ALA A 38 -0.46 -6.83 5.84
CA ALA A 38 -0.67 -7.38 7.18
C ALA A 38 0.30 -6.79 8.21
N ASN A 39 1.59 -6.72 7.88
CA ASN A 39 2.60 -6.11 8.75
C ASN A 39 2.34 -4.61 8.97
N ALA A 40 1.80 -3.89 7.98
CA ALA A 40 1.44 -2.48 8.13
C ALA A 40 0.26 -2.29 9.10
N ILE A 41 -0.74 -3.19 9.05
CA ILE A 41 -1.85 -3.18 10.01
C ILE A 41 -1.35 -3.48 11.42
N GLU A 42 -0.47 -4.48 11.59
CA GLU A 42 0.13 -4.81 12.88
C GLU A 42 0.94 -3.64 13.47
N VAL A 43 1.76 -2.96 12.67
CA VAL A 43 2.53 -1.78 13.14
C VAL A 43 1.60 -0.61 13.49
N ARG A 44 0.49 -0.40 12.75
CA ARG A 44 -0.53 0.60 13.09
C ARG A 44 -1.22 0.28 14.41
N TYR A 45 -1.59 -0.99 14.62
CA TYR A 45 -2.15 -1.47 15.88
C TYR A 45 -1.21 -1.17 17.04
N GLU A 46 0.06 -1.57 16.90
CA GLU A 46 1.08 -1.34 17.93
C GLU A 46 1.32 0.15 18.20
N HIS A 47 1.24 1.00 17.18
CA HIS A 47 1.33 2.45 17.36
C HIS A 47 0.14 3.02 18.15
N LEU A 48 -1.09 2.56 17.86
CA LEU A 48 -2.27 2.92 18.65
C LEU A 48 -2.16 2.41 20.08
N LYS A 49 -1.64 1.20 20.26
CA LYS A 49 -1.38 0.61 21.56
C LYS A 49 -0.40 1.44 22.39
N CYS A 50 0.71 1.94 21.82
CA CYS A 50 1.61 2.88 22.51
C CYS A 50 0.83 4.08 23.09
N LYS A 51 -0.15 4.61 22.32
CA LYS A 51 -0.95 5.77 22.72
C LYS A 51 -1.94 5.42 23.83
N VAL A 52 -2.61 4.27 23.73
CA VAL A 52 -3.52 3.78 24.78
C VAL A 52 -2.73 3.52 26.06
N GLU A 53 -1.62 2.80 26.00
CA GLU A 53 -0.75 2.50 27.15
C GLU A 53 -0.23 3.78 27.82
N PHE A 54 0.13 4.80 27.04
CA PHE A 54 0.51 6.10 27.59
C PHE A 54 -0.65 6.78 28.33
N THR A 55 -1.85 6.79 27.74
CA THR A 55 -3.05 7.37 28.37
C THR A 55 -3.44 6.62 29.63
N THR A 56 -3.41 5.28 29.62
CA THR A 56 -3.72 4.48 30.81
C THR A 56 -2.65 4.60 31.89
N THR A 57 -1.36 4.74 31.52
CA THR A 57 -0.28 5.07 32.47
C THR A 57 -0.51 6.44 33.11
N GLN A 58 -0.94 7.45 32.34
CA GLN A 58 -1.28 8.76 32.92
C GLN A 58 -2.43 8.66 33.92
N ILE A 59 -3.44 7.82 33.64
CA ILE A 59 -4.56 7.57 34.56
C ILE A 59 -4.05 6.88 35.84
N ASP A 60 -3.19 5.88 35.71
CA ASP A 60 -2.62 5.15 36.84
C ASP A 60 -1.79 6.06 37.75
N LEU A 61 -0.97 6.92 37.16
CA LEU A 61 -0.22 7.94 37.93
C LEU A 61 -1.16 8.94 38.62
N VAL A 62 -2.33 9.24 38.05
CA VAL A 62 -3.30 10.10 38.72
C VAL A 62 -3.92 9.39 39.92
N ASP A 63 -4.29 8.12 39.77
CA ASP A 63 -4.86 7.33 40.85
C ASP A 63 -3.84 7.04 41.98
N GLU A 64 -2.61 6.68 41.63
CA GLU A 64 -1.56 6.37 42.60
C GLU A 64 -1.25 7.57 43.52
N TYR A 65 -1.12 8.76 42.94
CA TYR A 65 -0.68 9.95 43.67
C TYR A 65 -1.83 10.78 44.25
N PHE A 66 -3.07 10.60 43.76
CA PHE A 66 -4.22 11.45 44.14
C PHE A 66 -5.52 10.67 44.41
N GLY A 67 -5.53 9.34 44.31
CA GLY A 67 -6.71 8.49 44.45
C GLY A 67 -7.30 8.45 45.86
N GLU A 68 -6.48 8.68 46.88
CA GLU A 68 -6.89 8.76 48.29
C GLU A 68 -6.97 10.21 48.79
N ASP A 69 -7.38 11.18 47.96
CA ASP A 69 -7.59 12.57 48.41
C ASP A 69 -8.56 12.61 49.61
N ASP A 70 -8.03 12.92 50.81
CA ASP A 70 -8.75 12.97 52.09
C ASP A 70 -9.99 13.88 52.07
N ASN A 71 -10.03 14.86 51.16
CA ASN A 71 -11.15 15.79 50.98
C ASN A 71 -12.19 15.32 49.95
N ASN A 72 -11.97 14.16 49.32
CA ASN A 72 -12.83 13.55 48.31
C ASN A 72 -13.06 14.45 47.06
N THR A 73 -12.22 15.46 46.88
CA THR A 73 -12.42 16.55 45.92
C THR A 73 -12.29 16.09 44.47
N LEU A 74 -11.43 15.08 44.25
CA LEU A 74 -11.12 14.53 42.95
C LEU A 74 -11.82 13.19 42.65
N SER A 75 -12.51 12.61 43.64
CA SER A 75 -13.12 11.26 43.54
C SER A 75 -13.92 11.04 42.25
N GLY A 76 -14.84 11.94 41.93
CA GLY A 76 -15.68 11.82 40.72
C GLY A 76 -14.93 11.98 39.38
N ILE A 77 -13.74 12.57 39.35
CA ILE A 77 -12.89 12.64 38.13
C ILE A 77 -12.02 11.40 38.05
N ILE A 78 -11.46 10.95 39.18
CA ILE A 78 -10.63 9.75 39.27
C ILE A 78 -11.43 8.50 38.90
N ASP A 79 -12.69 8.39 39.36
CA ASP A 79 -13.59 7.28 38.98
C ASP A 79 -13.82 7.25 37.46
N LYS A 80 -14.08 8.40 36.84
CA LYS A 80 -14.22 8.48 35.37
C LYS A 80 -12.93 8.14 34.64
N LEU A 81 -11.78 8.48 35.20
CA LEU A 81 -10.49 8.12 34.63
C LEU A 81 -10.28 6.60 34.69
N LYS A 82 -10.67 5.94 35.79
CA LYS A 82 -10.65 4.47 35.91
C LYS A 82 -11.58 3.80 34.88
N ASP A 83 -12.82 4.27 34.76
CA ASP A 83 -13.77 3.78 33.77
C ASP A 83 -13.22 3.93 32.34
N ASN A 84 -12.58 5.07 32.05
CA ASN A 84 -11.93 5.31 30.76
C ASN A 84 -10.74 4.36 30.53
N LYS A 85 -9.92 4.08 31.56
CA LYS A 85 -8.82 3.13 31.45
C LYS A 85 -9.34 1.73 31.09
N ASP A 86 -10.38 1.27 31.77
CA ASP A 86 -10.96 -0.04 31.51
C ASP A 86 -11.54 -0.12 30.10
N THR A 87 -12.25 0.92 29.67
CA THR A 87 -12.80 1.04 28.30
C THR A 87 -11.69 0.96 27.26
N LEU A 88 -10.65 1.81 27.39
CA LEU A 88 -9.53 1.84 26.46
C LEU A 88 -8.76 0.52 26.37
N ASN A 89 -8.57 -0.18 27.50
CA ASN A 89 -7.93 -1.49 27.51
C ASN A 89 -8.79 -2.55 26.81
N ASN A 90 -10.11 -2.51 26.98
CA ASN A 90 -11.00 -3.43 26.28
C ASN A 90 -11.02 -3.14 24.77
N ASP A 91 -11.08 -1.88 24.36
CA ASP A 91 -11.13 -1.50 22.93
C ASP A 91 -9.84 -1.84 22.20
N ILE A 92 -8.67 -1.66 22.83
CA ILE A 92 -7.39 -2.03 22.22
C ILE A 92 -7.23 -3.54 22.12
N ASP A 93 -7.76 -4.32 23.06
CA ASP A 93 -7.77 -5.78 22.99
C ASP A 93 -8.73 -6.27 21.89
N GLU A 94 -9.91 -5.67 21.74
CA GLU A 94 -10.83 -6.00 20.64
C GLU A 94 -10.23 -5.62 19.27
N LEU A 95 -9.53 -4.49 19.18
CA LEU A 95 -8.87 -4.06 17.95
C LEU A 95 -7.86 -5.10 17.47
N LYS A 96 -7.16 -5.80 18.38
CA LYS A 96 -6.23 -6.90 18.03
C LYS A 96 -6.94 -8.00 17.24
N ASP A 97 -8.13 -8.42 17.66
CA ASP A 97 -8.89 -9.45 16.96
C ASP A 97 -9.44 -8.94 15.61
N ILE A 98 -9.74 -7.65 15.54
CA ILE A 98 -10.18 -6.99 14.31
C ILE A 98 -9.04 -6.80 13.32
N THR A 99 -7.77 -6.64 13.73
CA THR A 99 -6.63 -6.53 12.78
C THR A 99 -6.50 -7.73 11.83
N VAL A 100 -6.99 -8.90 12.26
CA VAL A 100 -7.03 -10.14 11.46
C VAL A 100 -8.20 -10.12 10.45
N LYS A 101 -9.16 -9.21 10.63
CA LYS A 101 -10.34 -8.96 9.79
C LYS A 101 -10.15 -7.60 9.08
N MET A 102 -10.74 -7.39 7.90
CA MET A 102 -10.38 -6.22 7.06
C MET A 102 -10.92 -4.85 7.52
N ASP A 103 -11.41 -4.70 8.76
CA ASP A 103 -12.18 -3.52 9.22
C ASP A 103 -11.44 -2.62 10.25
N PHE A 104 -10.12 -2.73 10.32
CA PHE A 104 -9.27 -2.03 11.30
C PHE A 104 -9.50 -0.50 11.37
N ASP A 105 -9.41 0.19 10.22
CA ASP A 105 -9.47 1.66 10.17
C ASP A 105 -10.86 2.18 10.59
N GLU A 106 -11.93 1.44 10.28
CA GLU A 106 -13.29 1.80 10.64
C GLU A 106 -13.50 1.71 12.16
N TYR A 107 -13.10 0.59 12.77
CA TYR A 107 -13.22 0.40 14.21
C TYR A 107 -12.38 1.42 14.99
N ALA A 108 -11.11 1.62 14.59
CA ALA A 108 -10.23 2.59 15.25
C ALA A 108 -10.80 4.02 15.25
N VAL A 109 -11.54 4.40 14.19
CA VAL A 109 -12.15 5.73 14.09
C VAL A 109 -13.49 5.82 14.84
N LYS A 110 -14.30 4.77 14.81
CA LYS A 110 -15.67 4.79 15.37
C LYS A 110 -15.75 4.45 16.86
N THR A 111 -14.83 3.65 17.36
CA THR A 111 -14.79 3.20 18.76
C THR A 111 -13.64 3.88 19.48
N LEU A 112 -12.40 3.42 19.25
CA LEU A 112 -11.23 3.84 20.00
C LEU A 112 -10.98 5.36 20.01
N LYS A 113 -11.23 6.06 18.90
CA LYS A 113 -10.99 7.51 18.82
C LYS A 113 -11.90 8.31 19.76
N PRO A 114 -13.24 8.14 19.75
CA PRO A 114 -14.12 8.68 20.79
C PRO A 114 -13.64 8.44 22.23
N ASP A 115 -13.32 7.19 22.59
CA ASP A 115 -12.94 6.84 23.97
C ASP A 115 -11.63 7.52 24.37
N MET A 116 -10.67 7.59 23.44
CA MET A 116 -9.43 8.36 23.62
C MET A 116 -9.71 9.87 23.79
N LEU A 117 -10.71 10.44 23.14
CA LEU A 117 -11.05 11.86 23.31
C LEU A 117 -11.64 12.12 24.70
N GLU A 118 -12.52 11.24 25.17
CA GLU A 118 -13.09 11.32 26.51
C GLU A 118 -12.02 11.18 27.60
N ALA A 119 -11.12 10.20 27.49
CA ALA A 119 -9.98 10.03 28.39
C ALA A 119 -9.09 11.27 28.46
N ASN A 120 -8.76 11.85 27.30
CA ASN A 120 -7.94 13.06 27.24
C ASN A 120 -8.65 14.28 27.84
N GLN A 121 -9.97 14.38 27.70
CA GLN A 121 -10.75 15.46 28.31
C GLN A 121 -10.75 15.33 29.84
N ASN A 122 -10.98 14.13 30.38
CA ASN A 122 -10.96 13.91 31.82
C ASN A 122 -9.55 14.14 32.42
N LEU A 123 -8.48 13.77 31.70
CA LEU A 123 -7.10 14.08 32.11
C LEU A 123 -6.80 15.58 32.05
N PHE A 124 -7.38 16.30 31.07
CA PHE A 124 -7.28 17.75 31.00
C PHE A 124 -8.00 18.42 32.18
N ASP A 125 -9.21 17.95 32.51
CA ASP A 125 -9.97 18.45 33.64
C ASP A 125 -9.23 18.19 34.95
N PHE A 126 -8.71 16.98 35.17
CA PHE A 126 -7.82 16.68 36.30
C PHE A 126 -6.65 17.67 36.39
N LYS A 127 -5.94 17.93 35.28
CA LYS A 127 -4.79 18.87 35.26
C LYS A 127 -5.20 20.29 35.63
N LYS A 128 -6.43 20.71 35.33
CA LYS A 128 -6.96 22.01 35.74
C LYS A 128 -7.17 22.04 37.27
N TYR A 129 -7.84 21.03 37.82
CA TYR A 129 -8.08 20.93 39.27
C TYR A 129 -6.78 20.78 40.07
N TYR A 130 -5.83 19.98 39.59
CA TYR A 130 -4.49 19.82 40.14
C TYR A 130 -3.74 21.15 40.33
N LYS A 131 -3.93 22.12 39.43
CA LYS A 131 -3.31 23.46 39.53
C LYS A 131 -3.99 24.35 40.56
N GLU A 132 -5.27 24.11 40.83
CA GLU A 132 -6.12 24.92 41.69
C GLU A 132 -6.08 24.46 43.16
N HIS A 133 -5.49 23.30 43.46
CA HIS A 133 -5.47 22.69 44.81
C HIS A 133 -4.06 22.55 45.42
N GLU A 134 -3.99 22.66 46.74
CA GLU A 134 -2.76 22.60 47.53
C GLU A 134 -2.36 21.16 47.88
N PHE A 135 -1.90 20.39 46.88
CA PHE A 135 -1.11 19.18 47.16
C PHE A 135 0.29 19.52 47.66
N ASP A 136 0.87 18.64 48.46
CA ASP A 136 2.24 18.78 48.94
C ASP A 136 3.25 18.76 47.78
N ASN A 137 4.42 19.35 48.04
CA ASN A 137 5.44 19.55 47.00
C ASN A 137 6.19 18.26 46.63
N GLU A 138 6.25 17.27 47.52
CA GLU A 138 6.97 16.02 47.31
C GLU A 138 6.19 15.15 46.31
N THR A 139 4.92 14.87 46.59
CA THR A 139 3.96 14.20 45.70
C THR A 139 3.90 14.87 44.33
N LYS A 140 3.81 16.21 44.28
CA LYS A 140 3.82 16.97 43.03
C LYS A 140 5.12 16.79 42.23
N THR A 141 6.25 16.62 42.90
CA THR A 141 7.55 16.45 42.26
C THR A 141 7.70 15.03 41.72
N GLU A 142 7.34 14.02 42.50
CA GLU A 142 7.35 12.61 42.10
C GLU A 142 6.41 12.37 40.92
N PHE A 143 5.15 12.81 41.00
CA PHE A 143 4.19 12.71 39.89
C PHE A 143 4.72 13.34 38.59
N ARG A 144 5.40 14.50 38.67
CA ARG A 144 5.99 15.15 37.48
C ARG A 144 7.15 14.34 36.90
N GLN A 145 7.94 13.71 37.75
CA GLN A 145 9.08 12.91 37.33
C GLN A 145 8.59 11.62 36.66
N GLU A 146 7.65 10.90 37.27
CA GLU A 146 7.04 9.71 36.67
C GLU A 146 6.30 10.04 35.37
N LEU A 147 5.58 11.17 35.31
CA LEU A 147 4.94 11.63 34.07
C LEU A 147 5.97 11.93 32.97
N LYS A 148 7.14 12.47 33.32
CA LYS A 148 8.22 12.72 32.36
C LYS A 148 8.79 11.41 31.83
N ASP A 149 8.94 10.41 32.69
CA ASP A 149 9.46 9.10 32.31
C ASP A 149 8.44 8.34 31.44
N ALA A 150 7.14 8.45 31.74
CA ALA A 150 6.06 7.95 30.88
C ALA A 150 6.03 8.64 29.50
N VAL A 151 6.28 9.96 29.43
CA VAL A 151 6.39 10.68 28.15
C VAL A 151 7.59 10.19 27.33
N ALA A 152 8.73 9.92 27.98
CA ALA A 152 9.91 9.38 27.32
C ALA A 152 9.63 7.97 26.77
N ALA A 153 9.06 7.09 27.57
CA ALA A 153 8.68 5.73 27.15
C ALA A 153 7.68 5.74 25.97
N TYR A 154 6.68 6.63 26.01
CA TYR A 154 5.75 6.82 24.90
C TYR A 154 6.45 7.28 23.62
N SER A 155 7.34 8.29 23.74
CA SER A 155 8.11 8.80 22.61
C SER A 155 8.97 7.69 21.98
N ASP A 156 9.63 6.87 22.79
CA ASP A 156 10.46 5.76 22.32
C ASP A 156 9.63 4.69 21.61
N CYS A 157 8.46 4.33 22.18
CA CYS A 157 7.51 3.40 21.56
C CYS A 157 7.05 3.91 20.19
N VAL A 158 6.57 5.16 20.11
CA VAL A 158 6.12 5.78 18.85
C VAL A 158 7.24 5.83 17.82
N ASN A 159 8.44 6.27 18.21
CA ASN A 159 9.58 6.35 17.31
C ASN A 159 9.95 4.97 16.71
N ASP A 160 9.94 3.90 17.51
CA ASP A 160 10.16 2.53 17.03
C ASP A 160 9.11 2.11 16.01
N LYS A 161 7.82 2.34 16.29
CA LYS A 161 6.73 1.94 15.38
C LYS A 161 6.70 2.81 14.10
N GLU A 162 6.95 4.11 14.21
CA GLU A 162 7.09 5.00 13.04
C GLU A 162 8.23 4.54 12.13
N ASN A 163 9.40 4.22 12.70
CA ASN A 163 10.53 3.70 11.91
C ASN A 163 10.18 2.37 11.21
N LYS A 164 9.54 1.44 11.92
CA LYS A 164 9.06 0.18 11.33
C LYS A 164 8.08 0.42 10.17
N MET A 165 7.16 1.37 10.33
CA MET A 165 6.23 1.76 9.27
C MET A 165 6.97 2.33 8.06
N ASN A 166 7.93 3.23 8.27
CA ASN A 166 8.72 3.83 7.19
C ASN A 166 9.50 2.76 6.42
N GLN A 167 10.11 1.79 7.12
CA GLN A 167 10.79 0.65 6.51
C GLN A 167 9.85 -0.25 5.70
N LEU A 168 8.62 -0.49 6.16
CA LEU A 168 7.60 -1.22 5.40
C LEU A 168 7.19 -0.48 4.13
N VAL A 169 7.03 0.85 4.21
CA VAL A 169 6.75 1.70 3.04
C VAL A 169 7.89 1.62 2.04
N LEU A 170 9.15 1.74 2.49
CA LEU A 170 10.33 1.62 1.62
C LEU A 170 10.36 0.24 0.93
N LYS A 171 10.16 -0.82 1.70
CA LYS A 171 10.12 -2.20 1.19
C LYS A 171 9.01 -2.42 0.16
N HIS A 172 7.82 -1.87 0.40
CA HIS A 172 6.71 -1.91 -0.55
C HIS A 172 7.07 -1.25 -1.88
N ASN A 173 7.63 -0.03 -1.84
CA ASN A 173 7.99 0.70 -3.06
C ASN A 173 9.17 0.04 -3.79
N LYS A 174 10.16 -0.52 -3.08
CA LYS A 174 11.21 -1.36 -3.67
C LYS A 174 10.63 -2.59 -4.39
N ASN A 175 9.62 -3.23 -3.82
CA ASN A 175 8.91 -4.33 -4.49
C ASN A 175 8.21 -3.88 -5.77
N ILE A 176 7.54 -2.72 -5.78
CA ILE A 176 6.92 -2.14 -6.99
C ILE A 176 7.99 -1.87 -8.06
N ARG A 177 9.10 -1.20 -7.70
CA ARG A 177 10.24 -0.95 -8.60
C ARG A 177 10.75 -2.24 -9.23
N ASN A 178 10.93 -3.29 -8.43
CA ASN A 178 11.38 -4.60 -8.92
C ASN A 178 10.37 -5.25 -9.88
N LYS A 179 9.06 -5.12 -9.61
CA LYS A 179 8.01 -5.59 -10.53
C LYS A 179 8.06 -4.82 -11.85
N TRP A 180 8.19 -3.49 -11.81
CA TRP A 180 8.30 -2.66 -13.01
C TRP A 180 9.55 -2.99 -13.83
N ALA A 181 10.69 -3.22 -13.18
CA ALA A 181 11.91 -3.67 -13.84
C ALA A 181 11.70 -5.01 -14.55
N LYS A 182 11.17 -6.03 -13.86
CA LYS A 182 10.86 -7.34 -14.46
C LYS A 182 9.90 -7.23 -15.65
N ILE A 183 8.92 -6.33 -15.60
CA ILE A 183 7.99 -6.09 -16.71
C ILE A 183 8.73 -5.47 -17.91
N ALA A 184 9.54 -4.43 -17.69
CA ALA A 184 10.32 -3.79 -18.75
C ALA A 184 11.27 -4.78 -19.43
N ASP A 185 12.02 -5.56 -18.65
CA ASP A 185 12.95 -6.56 -19.18
C ASP A 185 12.23 -7.63 -20.02
N LYS A 186 11.01 -8.02 -19.59
CA LYS A 186 10.17 -8.95 -20.35
C LYS A 186 9.70 -8.35 -21.67
N LEU A 187 9.37 -7.06 -21.72
CA LEU A 187 8.96 -6.35 -22.94
C LEU A 187 10.15 -6.18 -23.90
N GLU A 188 11.32 -5.84 -23.37
CA GLU A 188 12.55 -5.70 -24.16
C GLU A 188 12.96 -7.04 -24.81
N LYS A 189 12.97 -8.14 -24.04
CA LYS A 189 13.18 -9.50 -24.57
C LYS A 189 12.18 -9.89 -25.66
N LYS A 190 11.05 -9.19 -25.73
CA LYS A 190 9.98 -9.36 -26.72
C LYS A 190 10.10 -8.39 -27.90
N ASN A 191 11.21 -7.65 -28.00
CA ASN A 191 11.47 -6.59 -28.99
C ASN A 191 10.40 -5.50 -29.02
N ILE A 192 9.82 -5.18 -27.86
CA ILE A 192 8.91 -4.05 -27.71
C ILE A 192 9.74 -2.85 -27.25
N THR A 193 9.54 -1.69 -27.86
CA THR A 193 10.26 -0.46 -27.49
C THR A 193 9.95 -0.07 -26.04
N ILE A 194 10.99 0.07 -25.21
CA ILE A 194 10.87 0.35 -23.77
C ILE A 194 11.45 1.71 -23.33
N SER A 195 11.86 2.59 -24.26
CA SER A 195 12.56 3.84 -23.92
C SER A 195 11.79 4.70 -22.91
N ASN A 196 10.47 4.81 -23.07
CA ASN A 196 9.60 5.53 -22.13
C ASN A 196 9.49 4.83 -20.77
N LEU A 197 9.54 3.49 -20.73
CA LEU A 197 9.48 2.72 -19.48
C LEU A 197 10.77 2.84 -18.67
N SER A 198 11.94 2.93 -19.31
CA SER A 198 13.21 3.13 -18.61
C SER A 198 13.21 4.45 -17.86
N ALA A 199 12.88 5.55 -18.53
CA ALA A 199 12.82 6.88 -17.90
C ALA A 199 11.88 6.92 -16.69
N ILE A 200 10.71 6.27 -16.78
CA ILE A 200 9.74 6.21 -15.67
C ILE A 200 10.28 5.37 -14.50
N LYS A 201 10.96 4.25 -14.78
CA LYS A 201 11.60 3.42 -13.76
C LYS A 201 12.70 4.18 -13.03
N ASP A 202 13.52 4.94 -13.77
CA ASP A 202 14.63 5.70 -13.21
C ASP A 202 14.11 6.86 -12.34
N GLU A 203 13.06 7.56 -12.80
CA GLU A 203 12.36 8.59 -12.03
C GLU A 203 11.78 8.02 -10.72
N TYR A 204 11.12 6.86 -10.77
CA TYR A 204 10.58 6.21 -9.58
C TYR A 204 11.66 5.64 -8.66
N ALA A 205 12.79 5.17 -9.21
CA ALA A 205 13.94 4.73 -8.44
C ALA A 205 14.54 5.88 -7.64
N GLY A 206 14.69 7.07 -8.24
CA GLY A 206 15.17 8.26 -7.53
C GLY A 206 14.32 8.58 -6.29
N LEU A 207 12.99 8.57 -6.41
CA LEU A 207 12.09 8.82 -5.26
C LEU A 207 12.19 7.76 -4.15
N ILE A 208 12.53 6.51 -4.52
CA ILE A 208 12.78 5.43 -3.54
C ILE A 208 14.11 5.66 -2.84
N ASP A 209 15.14 6.04 -3.60
CA ASP A 209 16.48 6.30 -3.07
C ASP A 209 16.44 7.53 -2.14
N ASP A 210 15.68 8.59 -2.46
CA ASP A 210 15.41 9.74 -1.59
C ASP A 210 14.72 9.33 -0.28
N LEU A 211 13.74 8.41 -0.33
CA LEU A 211 13.09 7.88 0.86
C LEU A 211 14.05 7.06 1.72
N GLU A 212 14.91 6.25 1.11
CA GLU A 212 15.92 5.46 1.81
C GLU A 212 16.90 6.38 2.55
N GLU A 213 17.43 7.40 1.89
CA GLU A 213 18.32 8.39 2.50
C GLU A 213 17.63 9.14 3.65
N ALA A 214 16.38 9.56 3.47
CA ALA A 214 15.62 10.23 4.52
C ALA A 214 15.42 9.33 5.75
N ILE A 215 15.09 8.04 5.55
CA ILE A 215 14.94 7.08 6.65
C ILE A 215 16.28 6.85 7.37
N ASP A 216 17.37 6.68 6.62
CA ASP A 216 18.70 6.45 7.18
C ASP A 216 19.22 7.67 7.97
N SER A 217 18.79 8.89 7.61
CA SER A 217 19.11 10.12 8.34
C SER A 217 18.42 10.23 9.71
N GLY A 218 17.26 9.58 9.89
CA GLY A 218 16.40 9.72 11.07
C GLY A 218 15.66 11.07 11.18
N ASP A 219 15.76 11.97 10.19
CA ASP A 219 15.06 13.25 10.19
C ASP A 219 13.58 13.07 9.81
N LYS A 220 12.69 13.29 10.78
CA LYS A 220 11.25 13.09 10.61
C LYS A 220 10.63 13.96 9.52
N GLU A 221 11.11 15.19 9.33
CA GLU A 221 10.53 16.08 8.32
C GLU A 221 11.00 15.64 6.92
N GLN A 222 12.26 15.25 6.78
CA GLN A 222 12.77 14.67 5.51
C GLN A 222 12.02 13.39 5.15
N ILE A 223 11.77 12.50 6.11
CA ILE A 223 11.00 11.27 5.87
C ILE A 223 9.58 11.60 5.41
N LYS A 224 8.93 12.54 6.08
CA LYS A 224 7.57 12.99 5.73
C LYS A 224 7.51 13.59 4.32
N ASP A 225 8.48 14.43 3.98
CA ASP A 225 8.57 15.05 2.65
C ASP A 225 8.83 14.01 1.56
N ALA A 226 9.74 13.06 1.79
CA ALA A 226 10.02 11.97 0.85
C ALA A 226 8.79 11.06 0.64
N ILE A 227 8.09 10.69 1.72
CA ILE A 227 6.82 9.93 1.63
C ILE A 227 5.77 10.72 0.85
N GLN A 228 5.66 12.04 1.08
CA GLN A 228 4.70 12.89 0.38
C GLN A 228 5.03 12.99 -1.11
N ALA A 229 6.30 13.19 -1.47
CA ALA A 229 6.77 13.19 -2.85
C ALA A 229 6.44 11.86 -3.57
N LEU A 230 6.70 10.72 -2.91
CA LEU A 230 6.31 9.41 -3.42
C LEU A 230 4.79 9.30 -3.63
N LYS A 231 3.97 9.73 -2.67
CA LYS A 231 2.50 9.70 -2.79
C LYS A 231 2.00 10.54 -3.97
N ASP A 232 2.54 11.74 -4.14
CA ASP A 232 2.15 12.67 -5.20
C ASP A 232 2.55 12.14 -6.58
N ALA A 233 3.72 11.49 -6.67
CA ALA A 233 4.21 10.91 -7.92
C ALA A 233 3.62 9.54 -8.26
N ASN A 234 3.23 8.72 -7.28
CA ASN A 234 2.91 7.29 -7.46
C ASN A 234 1.87 7.05 -8.55
N LEU A 235 0.71 7.70 -8.47
CA LEU A 235 -0.36 7.50 -9.45
C LEU A 235 0.07 7.93 -10.86
N HIS A 236 0.80 9.04 -10.96
CA HIS A 236 1.26 9.58 -12.24
C HIS A 236 2.26 8.62 -12.91
N LEU A 237 3.27 8.20 -12.15
CA LEU A 237 4.31 7.29 -12.64
C LEU A 237 3.74 5.93 -12.99
N TRP A 238 2.83 5.40 -12.16
CA TRP A 238 2.10 4.18 -12.46
C TRP A 238 1.29 4.30 -13.75
N ALA A 239 0.53 5.38 -13.92
CA ALA A 239 -0.29 5.60 -15.12
C ALA A 239 0.56 5.75 -16.39
N ARG A 240 1.70 6.47 -16.31
CA ARG A 240 2.66 6.57 -17.42
C ARG A 240 3.28 5.21 -17.75
N PHE A 241 3.64 4.43 -16.72
CA PHE A 241 4.23 3.10 -16.87
C PHE A 241 3.24 2.17 -17.57
N GLU A 242 2.01 2.09 -17.07
CA GLU A 242 0.94 1.26 -17.63
C GLU A 242 0.55 1.67 -19.04
N THR A 243 0.41 2.97 -19.31
CA THR A 243 0.12 3.47 -20.66
C THR A 243 1.20 3.07 -21.65
N SER A 244 2.47 3.24 -21.28
CA SER A 244 3.61 2.84 -22.11
C SER A 244 3.66 1.32 -22.34
N ARG A 245 3.36 0.53 -21.30
CA ARG A 245 3.24 -0.92 -21.37
C ARG A 245 2.14 -1.36 -22.34
N LEU A 246 0.95 -0.80 -22.23
CA LEU A 246 -0.21 -1.15 -23.06
C LEU A 246 0.01 -0.72 -24.53
N ASN A 247 0.62 0.46 -24.76
CA ASN A 247 1.03 0.89 -26.10
C ASN A 247 2.04 -0.06 -26.74
N GLY A 248 3.05 -0.51 -25.99
CA GLY A 248 4.01 -1.50 -26.47
C GLY A 248 3.34 -2.84 -26.86
N TYR A 249 2.32 -3.27 -26.11
CA TYR A 249 1.53 -4.45 -26.51
C TYR A 249 0.71 -4.21 -27.78
N LEU A 250 0.08 -3.04 -27.92
CA LEU A 250 -0.69 -2.69 -29.12
C LEU A 250 0.18 -2.71 -30.38
N GLU A 251 1.37 -2.13 -30.34
CA GLU A 251 2.31 -2.14 -31.47
C GLU A 251 2.65 -3.57 -31.91
N ARG A 252 2.92 -4.44 -30.95
CA ARG A 252 3.23 -5.84 -31.23
C ARG A 252 2.03 -6.65 -31.74
N LEU A 253 0.85 -6.44 -31.16
CA LEU A 253 -0.34 -7.23 -31.47
C LEU A 253 -1.04 -6.78 -32.76
N GLY A 254 -0.83 -5.54 -33.21
CA GLY A 254 -1.49 -4.96 -34.38
C GLY A 254 -1.56 -5.88 -35.60
N PRO A 255 -0.42 -6.40 -36.11
CA PRO A 255 -0.43 -7.29 -37.27
C PRO A 255 -1.23 -8.59 -37.07
N MET A 256 -1.23 -9.16 -35.85
CA MET A 256 -2.04 -10.35 -35.54
C MET A 256 -3.51 -10.00 -35.39
N ALA A 257 -3.82 -8.85 -34.79
CA ALA A 257 -5.18 -8.39 -34.62
C ALA A 257 -5.87 -8.13 -35.96
N GLU A 258 -5.16 -7.54 -36.93
CA GLU A 258 -5.65 -7.41 -38.31
C GLU A 258 -5.91 -8.77 -38.95
N LYS A 259 -4.95 -9.71 -38.84
CA LYS A 259 -5.10 -11.07 -39.38
C LYS A 259 -6.33 -11.81 -38.82
N TYR A 260 -6.63 -11.62 -37.54
CA TYR A 260 -7.70 -12.34 -36.82
C TYR A 260 -8.98 -11.48 -36.61
N ASN A 261 -9.18 -10.44 -37.42
CA ASN A 261 -10.37 -9.57 -37.39
C ASN A 261 -10.65 -8.90 -36.03
N GLN A 262 -9.61 -8.64 -35.24
CA GLN A 262 -9.68 -7.96 -33.94
C GLN A 262 -9.37 -6.45 -34.01
N GLY A 263 -9.31 -5.87 -35.22
CA GLY A 263 -8.98 -4.46 -35.43
C GLY A 263 -9.87 -3.45 -34.68
N GLN A 264 -11.16 -3.76 -34.49
CA GLN A 264 -12.06 -2.91 -33.69
C GLN A 264 -11.70 -2.90 -32.20
N GLN A 265 -11.27 -4.05 -31.65
CA GLN A 265 -10.84 -4.11 -30.24
C GLN A 265 -9.53 -3.32 -30.04
N MET A 266 -8.59 -3.42 -30.99
CA MET A 266 -7.38 -2.60 -31.02
C MET A 266 -7.69 -1.11 -31.03
N LYS A 267 -8.67 -0.69 -31.84
CA LYS A 267 -9.09 0.72 -31.93
C LYS A 267 -9.67 1.21 -30.62
N PHE A 268 -10.54 0.43 -29.99
CA PHE A 268 -11.12 0.76 -28.68
C PHE A 268 -10.04 0.95 -27.60
N VAL A 269 -9.05 0.06 -27.53
CA VAL A 269 -7.96 0.20 -26.56
C VAL A 269 -7.15 1.47 -26.84
N ARG A 270 -6.83 1.77 -28.11
CA ARG A 270 -6.15 3.02 -28.47
C ARG A 270 -6.94 4.27 -28.08
N GLU A 271 -8.25 4.27 -28.31
CA GLU A 271 -9.13 5.38 -27.91
C GLU A 271 -9.12 5.57 -26.38
N LYS A 272 -9.20 4.49 -25.60
CA LYS A 272 -9.10 4.57 -24.13
C LYS A 272 -7.75 5.04 -23.62
N LEU A 273 -6.65 4.61 -24.23
CA LEU A 273 -5.32 5.13 -23.88
C LEU A 273 -5.16 6.61 -24.25
N ASN A 274 -5.80 7.06 -25.34
CA ASN A 274 -5.85 8.48 -25.69
C ASN A 274 -6.67 9.29 -24.67
N ASP A 275 -7.75 8.73 -24.11
CA ASP A 275 -8.52 9.38 -23.03
C ASP A 275 -7.66 9.60 -21.77
N VAL A 276 -6.65 8.77 -21.53
CA VAL A 276 -5.72 8.91 -20.38
C VAL A 276 -4.69 10.02 -20.61
N LYS A 277 -4.33 10.31 -21.87
CA LYS A 277 -3.24 11.22 -22.23
C LYS A 277 -3.36 12.64 -21.64
N PRO A 278 -4.53 13.32 -21.66
CA PRO A 278 -4.68 14.64 -21.06
C PRO A 278 -4.40 14.66 -19.56
N PHE A 279 -4.57 13.53 -18.85
CA PHE A 279 -4.25 13.43 -17.43
C PHE A 279 -2.75 13.24 -17.21
N LEU A 280 -2.06 12.49 -18.07
CA LEU A 280 -0.60 12.36 -18.02
C LEU A 280 0.09 13.70 -18.29
N GLU A 281 -0.49 14.56 -19.12
CA GLU A 281 0.07 15.90 -19.40
C GLU A 281 -0.02 16.86 -18.20
N LYS A 282 -0.84 16.55 -17.17
CA LYS A 282 -0.94 17.36 -15.94
C LYS A 282 0.20 17.15 -14.94
N GLY A 283 1.10 16.18 -15.17
CA GLY A 283 2.13 15.81 -14.19
C GLY A 283 1.53 15.23 -12.90
N TYR A 284 2.09 15.53 -11.74
CA TYR A 284 1.65 14.99 -10.44
C TYR A 284 0.32 15.58 -9.92
N LYS A 285 -0.34 16.48 -10.66
CA LYS A 285 -1.54 17.22 -10.20
C LYS A 285 -2.85 16.49 -10.52
N TYR A 286 -3.04 15.28 -10.01
CA TYR A 286 -4.30 14.54 -10.17
C TYR A 286 -5.32 14.99 -9.14
N GLN A 287 -6.52 15.37 -9.61
CA GLN A 287 -7.69 15.52 -8.74
C GLN A 287 -8.30 14.16 -8.39
N GLU A 288 -9.05 14.09 -7.29
CA GLU A 288 -9.64 12.84 -6.80
C GLU A 288 -10.50 12.12 -7.86
N GLY A 289 -11.30 12.88 -8.63
CA GLY A 289 -12.08 12.35 -9.76
C GLY A 289 -11.28 12.00 -11.03
N ASP A 290 -10.03 12.45 -11.15
CA ASP A 290 -9.14 12.08 -12.26
C ASP A 290 -8.53 10.68 -12.02
N ARG A 291 -8.34 10.30 -10.75
CA ARG A 291 -7.73 9.02 -10.36
C ARG A 291 -8.54 7.82 -10.82
N GLU A 292 -9.84 7.84 -10.53
CA GLU A 292 -10.74 6.75 -10.88
C GLU A 292 -10.88 6.60 -12.39
N LYS A 293 -10.99 7.72 -13.13
CA LYS A 293 -11.07 7.72 -14.60
C LYS A 293 -9.84 7.08 -15.24
N VAL A 294 -8.65 7.45 -14.77
CA VAL A 294 -7.37 6.93 -15.28
C VAL A 294 -7.23 5.46 -14.94
N ARG A 295 -7.54 5.07 -13.69
CA ARG A 295 -7.48 3.68 -13.24
C ARG A 295 -8.42 2.79 -14.06
N ASN A 296 -9.68 3.20 -14.23
CA ASN A 296 -10.68 2.44 -14.96
C ASN A 296 -10.32 2.32 -16.44
N ALA A 297 -9.88 3.42 -17.08
CA ALA A 297 -9.46 3.38 -18.48
C ALA A 297 -8.27 2.43 -18.72
N LEU A 298 -7.26 2.44 -17.84
CA LEU A 298 -6.11 1.54 -17.94
C LEU A 298 -6.47 0.08 -17.64
N HIS A 299 -7.32 -0.14 -16.64
CA HIS A 299 -7.83 -1.47 -16.29
C HIS A 299 -8.63 -2.08 -17.46
N ASP A 300 -9.62 -1.36 -17.99
CA ASP A 300 -10.46 -1.81 -19.10
C ASP A 300 -9.61 -2.09 -20.36
N SER A 301 -8.61 -1.25 -20.62
CA SER A 301 -7.65 -1.43 -21.71
C SER A 301 -6.85 -2.72 -21.54
N GLY A 302 -6.35 -2.99 -20.33
CA GLY A 302 -5.62 -4.21 -19.99
C GLY A 302 -6.46 -5.47 -20.16
N GLU A 303 -7.68 -5.47 -19.62
CA GLU A 303 -8.62 -6.60 -19.75
C GLU A 303 -9.02 -6.84 -21.21
N LYS A 304 -9.25 -5.76 -21.98
CA LYS A 304 -9.57 -5.89 -23.40
C LYS A 304 -8.43 -6.49 -24.20
N LEU A 305 -7.18 -6.07 -23.95
CA LEU A 305 -5.99 -6.68 -24.57
C LEU A 305 -5.82 -8.16 -24.20
N LYS A 306 -6.08 -8.52 -22.93
CA LYS A 306 -6.04 -9.91 -22.44
C LYS A 306 -7.06 -10.77 -23.20
N ASN A 307 -8.30 -10.31 -23.29
CA ASN A 307 -9.37 -11.03 -23.98
C ASN A 307 -9.13 -11.15 -25.48
N MET A 308 -8.70 -10.06 -26.13
CA MET A 308 -8.32 -10.08 -27.54
C MET A 308 -7.21 -11.10 -27.83
N THR A 309 -6.19 -11.16 -26.97
CA THR A 309 -5.08 -12.13 -27.12
C THR A 309 -5.57 -13.57 -26.98
N LYS A 310 -6.49 -13.83 -26.03
CA LYS A 310 -7.13 -15.14 -25.88
C LYS A 310 -7.93 -15.53 -27.12
N ASP A 311 -8.70 -14.61 -27.70
CA ASP A 311 -9.53 -14.90 -28.86
C ASP A 311 -8.70 -15.13 -30.13
N MET A 312 -7.66 -14.32 -30.36
CA MET A 312 -6.69 -14.58 -31.43
C MET A 312 -6.02 -15.95 -31.29
N LEU A 313 -5.71 -16.38 -30.06
CA LEU A 313 -5.17 -17.71 -29.80
C LEU A 313 -6.17 -18.81 -30.17
N LYS A 314 -7.45 -18.65 -29.80
CA LYS A 314 -8.51 -19.61 -30.16
C LYS A 314 -8.65 -19.74 -31.68
N GLU A 315 -8.72 -18.63 -32.41
CA GLU A 315 -8.82 -18.64 -33.87
C GLU A 315 -7.60 -19.30 -34.53
N ARG A 316 -6.40 -18.98 -34.05
CA ARG A 316 -5.18 -19.63 -34.51
C ARG A 316 -5.15 -21.14 -34.26
N LEU A 317 -5.75 -21.61 -33.16
CA LEU A 317 -5.85 -23.04 -32.87
C LEU A 317 -6.86 -23.74 -33.80
N LYS A 318 -7.94 -23.05 -34.20
CA LYS A 318 -8.90 -23.56 -35.21
C LYS A 318 -8.28 -23.70 -36.60
N GLU A 319 -7.34 -22.82 -36.97
CA GLU A 319 -6.60 -22.89 -38.24
C GLU A 319 -5.60 -24.06 -38.31
N ARG A 320 -5.36 -24.79 -37.21
CA ARG A 320 -4.49 -25.97 -37.24
C ARG A 320 -5.26 -27.16 -37.82
N PRO A 321 -4.81 -27.76 -38.93
CA PRO A 321 -5.46 -28.98 -39.43
C PRO A 321 -5.35 -30.08 -38.36
N ASN A 322 -6.46 -30.78 -38.13
CA ASN A 322 -6.53 -32.03 -37.36
C ASN A 322 -5.60 -33.07 -38.00
N LYS A 323 -4.30 -33.02 -37.69
CA LYS A 323 -3.37 -34.12 -37.96
C LYS A 323 -3.46 -35.10 -36.80
N GLY A 324 -4.58 -35.80 -36.76
CA GLY A 324 -4.89 -36.75 -35.69
C GLY A 324 -6.14 -37.56 -35.99
N ASN A 325 -6.19 -38.24 -37.14
CA ASN A 325 -6.84 -39.54 -37.32
C ASN A 325 -6.53 -40.08 -38.73
N GLY A 326 -5.27 -40.42 -38.92
CA GLY A 326 -4.82 -41.28 -40.02
C GLY A 326 -4.13 -42.51 -39.43
N LYS A 327 -4.81 -43.24 -38.53
CA LYS A 327 -4.43 -44.62 -38.25
C LYS A 327 -4.98 -45.46 -39.40
N GLY A 328 -4.11 -45.69 -40.39
CA GLY A 328 -4.32 -46.78 -41.31
C GLY A 328 -4.43 -48.09 -40.54
N LYS A 329 -5.51 -48.82 -40.78
CA LYS A 329 -5.60 -50.28 -40.74
C LYS A 329 -6.77 -50.67 -41.64
N GLY A 330 -6.50 -51.53 -42.62
CA GLY A 330 -7.46 -52.07 -43.59
C GLY A 330 -6.91 -51.92 -44.99
#